data_AF-A0A6M0SHE1-F1
#
_entry.id   AF-A0A6M0SHE1-F1
#
_cell.length_a   1.000
_cell.length_b   1.000
_cell.length_c   1.000
_cell.angle_alpha   90.00
_cell.angle_beta   90.00
_cell.angle_gamma   90.00
#
_symmetry.space_group_name_H-M   'P 1'
#
loop_
_entity.id
_entity.type
_entity.pdbx_description
1 polymer ?
#
loop_
_entity_poly.entity_id
_entity_poly.type
_entity_poly.pdbx_seq_one_letter_code
_entity_poly.pdbx_strand_id
1 'polypeptide(L)' 'MAVRLVYLNFIGITSEDFEDVPFNQKGGPLKAVQLFGQDLPSLLIELNQELAA' A
#
# COMPACT_ATOMS: atom_id res chain seq x y z
N MET A 1 10.37 -19.56 -6.90
CA MET A 1 10.54 -18.16 -7.34
C MET A 1 9.51 -17.88 -8.43
N ALA A 2 8.36 -17.33 -8.05
CA ALA A 2 7.32 -16.97 -9.01
C ALA A 2 7.63 -15.58 -9.56
N VAL A 3 7.80 -15.51 -10.87
CA VAL A 3 8.07 -14.30 -11.63
C VAL A 3 6.82 -13.42 -11.58
N ARG A 4 6.92 -12.22 -10.96
CA ARG A 4 5.89 -11.17 -10.97
C ARG A 4 5.81 -10.60 -12.40
N LEU A 5 5.04 -11.28 -13.24
CA LEU A 5 4.76 -10.86 -14.62
C LEU A 5 3.89 -9.61 -14.60
N VAL A 6 4.42 -8.53 -15.18
CA VAL A 6 3.69 -7.50 -15.92
C VAL A 6 2.75 -6.62 -15.08
N TYR A 7 3.32 -5.48 -14.67
CA TYR A 7 2.72 -4.15 -14.72
C TYR A 7 1.51 -4.04 -15.67
N LEU A 8 0.31 -4.13 -15.13
CA LEU A 8 -0.82 -3.35 -15.64
C LEU A 8 -0.84 -2.08 -14.80
N ASN A 9 -0.51 -0.95 -15.43
CA ASN A 9 -0.22 0.36 -14.83
C ASN A 9 -1.30 0.86 -13.85
N PHE A 10 -1.23 0.38 -12.61
CA PHE A 10 -1.93 1.00 -11.49
C PHE A 10 -0.97 2.03 -10.87
N ILE A 11 -1.33 3.30 -10.98
CA ILE A 11 -0.65 4.39 -10.28
C ILE A 11 -1.45 4.61 -9.00
N GLY A 12 -1.07 3.91 -7.95
CA GLY A 12 -1.68 4.01 -6.63
C GLY A 12 -0.96 3.12 -5.62
N ILE A 13 -1.19 3.40 -4.35
CA ILE A 13 -0.70 2.66 -3.20
C ILE A 13 -1.78 1.67 -2.76
N THR A 14 -1.40 0.41 -2.69
CA THR A 14 -2.19 -0.70 -2.19
C THR A 14 -1.64 -1.17 -0.84
N SER A 15 -2.39 -2.04 -0.16
CA SER A 15 -1.88 -2.68 1.07
C SER A 15 -0.68 -3.60 0.81
N GLU A 16 -0.55 -4.15 -0.40
CA GLU A 16 0.57 -5.01 -0.79
C GLU A 16 1.88 -4.21 -0.86
N ASP A 17 1.83 -2.92 -1.17
CA ASP A 17 3.02 -2.06 -1.22
C ASP A 17 3.64 -1.87 0.18
N PHE A 18 2.93 -2.18 1.27
CA PHE A 18 3.51 -2.19 2.60
C PHE A 18 4.41 -3.41 2.86
N GLU A 19 4.33 -4.46 2.06
CA GLU A 19 5.28 -5.58 2.09
C GLU A 19 6.62 -5.23 1.44
N ASP A 20 6.68 -4.14 0.69
CA ASP A 20 7.88 -3.66 0.01
C ASP A 20 8.70 -2.68 0.87
N VAL A 21 9.97 -2.48 0.48
CA VAL A 21 10.85 -1.49 1.13
C VAL A 21 10.40 -0.06 0.79
N PRO A 22 10.46 0.90 1.73
CA PRO A 22 10.99 0.80 3.10
C PRO A 22 9.93 0.42 4.16
N PHE A 23 8.68 0.15 3.76
CA PHE A 23 7.57 -0.06 4.69
C PHE A 23 7.72 -1.33 5.51
N ASN A 24 8.17 -2.43 4.90
CA ASN A 24 8.43 -3.68 5.61
C ASN A 24 9.50 -3.55 6.72
N GLN A 25 10.46 -2.62 6.58
CA GLN A 25 11.45 -2.29 7.61
C GLN A 25 10.87 -1.43 8.74
N LYS A 26 9.69 -0.84 8.52
CA LYS A 26 8.97 0.00 9.49
C LYS A 26 7.74 -0.73 10.09
N GLY A 27 7.65 -2.05 9.91
CA GLY A 27 6.60 -2.90 10.46
C GLY A 27 5.50 -3.31 9.47
N GLY A 28 5.61 -2.90 8.20
CA GLY A 28 4.82 -3.43 7.09
C GLY A 28 3.30 -3.28 7.25
N PRO A 29 2.51 -4.17 6.62
CA PRO A 29 1.05 -4.06 6.65
C PRO A 29 0.47 -4.19 8.05
N LEU A 30 1.06 -5.04 8.90
CA LEU A 30 0.62 -5.20 10.29
C LEU A 30 0.73 -3.89 11.06
N LYS A 31 1.82 -3.12 10.88
CA LYS A 31 1.97 -1.83 11.54
C LYS A 31 0.99 -0.79 11.00
N ALA A 32 0.71 -0.80 9.69
CA ALA A 32 -0.31 0.07 9.10
C ALA A 32 -1.69 -0.20 9.72
N VAL A 33 -2.09 -1.48 9.83
CA VAL A 33 -3.36 -1.86 10.50
C VAL A 33 -3.35 -1.48 11.97
N GLN A 34 -2.25 -1.64 12.70
CA GLN A 34 -2.17 -1.23 14.11
C GLN A 34 -2.33 0.28 14.33
N LEU A 35 -1.81 1.09 13.41
CA LEU A 35 -1.85 2.55 13.52
C LEU A 35 -3.18 3.15 13.07
N PHE A 36 -3.73 2.63 11.98
CA PHE A 36 -4.86 3.23 11.29
C PHE A 36 -6.14 2.40 11.38
N GLY A 37 -6.05 1.13 11.77
CA GLY A 37 -7.21 0.27 12.04
C GLY A 37 -8.22 0.26 10.90
N GLN A 38 -9.47 0.60 11.23
CA GLN A 38 -10.60 0.61 10.30
C GLN A 38 -10.55 1.79 9.31
N ASP A 39 -9.73 2.81 9.58
CA ASP A 39 -9.60 3.99 8.72
C ASP A 39 -8.54 3.79 7.62
N LEU A 40 -7.71 2.75 7.72
CA LEU A 40 -6.68 2.45 6.73
C LEU A 40 -7.22 2.37 5.29
N PRO A 41 -8.36 1.72 5.01
CA PRO A 41 -8.92 1.67 3.66
C PRO A 41 -9.36 3.04 3.13
N SER A 42 -10.00 3.89 3.94
CA SER A 42 -10.42 5.23 3.50
C SER A 42 -9.22 6.14 3.27
N LEU A 43 -8.21 6.08 4.15
CA LEU A 43 -6.96 6.82 3.98
C LEU A 43 -6.22 6.44 2.68
N LEU A 44 -6.20 5.15 2.33
CA LEU A 44 -5.62 4.71 1.06
C LEU A 44 -6.42 5.21 -0.15
N ILE A 45 -7.75 5.27 -0.06
CA ILE A 45 -8.60 5.84 -1.12
C ILE A 45 -8.30 7.33 -1.30
N GLU A 46 -8.30 8.11 -0.22
CA GLU A 46 -8.02 9.55 -0.25
C GLU A 46 -6.61 9.82 -0.80
N LEU A 47 -5.60 9.09 -0.31
CA LEU A 47 -4.23 9.24 -0.80
C LEU A 47 -4.09 8.94 -2.30
N ASN A 48 -4.79 7.90 -2.78
CA ASN A 48 -4.77 7.55 -4.20
C ASN A 48 -5.51 8.57 -5.08
N GLN A 49 -6.55 9.22 -4.55
CA GLN A 49 -7.21 10.32 -5.25
C GLN A 49 -6.26 11.51 -5.43
N GLU A 50 -5.51 11.88 -4.40
CA GLU A 50 -4.51 12.95 -4.46
C GLU A 50 -3.33 12.58 -5.38
N LEU A 51 -2.92 11.31 -5.44
CA LEU A 51 -1.86 10.86 -6.34
C LEU A 51 -2.27 10.83 -7.83
N ALA A 52 -3.57 10.73 -8.12
CA ALA A 52 -4.11 10.70 -9.47
C ALA A 52 -4.43 12.10 -10.03
N ALA A 53 -4.37 13.15 -9.22
CA ALA A 53 -4.64 14.54 -9.57
C ALA A 53 -3.41 15.25 -10.18
#